data_AF-A0AA39SIX4-F1
#
_entry.id   AF-A0AA39SIX4-F1
#
_cell.length_a   1.000
_cell.length_b   1.000
_cell.length_c   1.000
_cell.angle_alpha   90.00
_cell.angle_beta   90.00
_cell.angle_gamma   90.00
#
_symmetry.space_group_name_H-M   'P 1'
#
loop_
_entity.id
_entity.type
_entity.pdbx_description
1 polymer ?
#
loop_
_entity_poly.entity_id
_entity_poly.type
_entity_poly.pdbx_seq_one_letter_code
_entity_poly.pdbx_strand_id
1 'polypeptide(L)'
;MLEIEFETNMLKHYFDRSIDWGGEPGQNCYNETTLIEDTNYWGSDCWRSIMEVIGGVFGGSKVPITFLNITQLSSYRKDAHTSIYKKQWNPLTPEQEAN
;
A
#
# COMPACT_ATOMS: atom_id res chain seq x y z
N MET A 1 -15.28 21.38 -2.97
CA MET A 1 -14.80 20.10 -3.49
C MET A 1 -14.23 19.37 -2.30
N LEU A 2 -14.84 18.26 -1.88
CA LEU A 2 -14.31 17.43 -0.81
C LEU A 2 -13.43 16.38 -1.48
N GLU A 3 -12.12 16.50 -1.30
CA GLU A 3 -11.15 15.47 -1.66
C GLU A 3 -11.02 14.55 -0.43
N ILE A 4 -11.40 13.29 -0.60
CA ILE A 4 -11.24 12.27 0.44
C ILE A 4 -10.24 11.25 -0.12
N GLU A 5 -9.00 11.34 0.34
CA GLU A 5 -7.97 10.35 0.05
C GLU A 5 -8.17 9.13 0.97
N PHE A 6 -8.64 8.01 0.40
CA PHE A 6 -8.67 6.73 1.10
C PHE A 6 -7.36 5.99 0.84
N GLU A 7 -6.35 6.23 1.68
CA GLU A 7 -5.13 5.42 1.71
C GLU A 7 -5.39 4.13 2.50
N THR A 8 -6.01 3.14 1.86
CA THR A 8 -6.34 1.88 2.54
C THR A 8 -5.12 0.98 2.80
N ASN A 9 -3.95 1.22 2.18
CA ASN A 9 -2.90 0.21 2.07
C ASN A 9 -1.45 0.62 2.41
N MET A 10 -1.20 1.85 2.87
CA MET A 10 0.18 2.30 3.21
C MET A 10 0.86 1.46 4.32
N LEU A 11 0.11 0.65 5.08
CA LEU A 11 0.64 -0.11 6.21
C LEU A 11 1.12 -1.53 5.86
N LYS A 12 0.82 -2.07 4.67
CA LYS A 12 0.98 -3.53 4.42
C LYS A 12 2.35 -3.97 3.95
N HIS A 13 3.05 -3.23 3.08
CA HIS A 13 4.41 -3.66 2.71
C HIS A 13 5.37 -3.63 3.91
N TYR A 14 4.99 -3.03 5.05
CA TYR A 14 5.73 -3.11 6.31
C TYR A 14 5.63 -4.47 7.02
N PHE A 15 4.50 -5.18 6.85
CA PHE A 15 4.33 -6.51 7.42
C PHE A 15 4.86 -7.57 6.45
N ASP A 16 5.24 -8.73 6.99
CA ASP A 16 5.87 -9.90 6.34
C ASP A 16 5.07 -10.49 5.17
N ARG A 17 4.93 -9.69 4.12
CA ARG A 17 3.95 -9.84 3.04
C ARG A 17 4.61 -9.75 1.67
N SER A 18 5.94 -9.85 1.59
CA SER A 18 6.63 -9.75 0.30
C SER A 18 6.19 -10.81 -0.73
N ILE A 19 5.65 -11.92 -0.24
CA ILE A 19 5.01 -12.95 -1.06
C ILE A 19 3.88 -12.41 -1.95
N ASP A 20 3.19 -11.34 -1.54
CA ASP A 20 2.14 -10.71 -2.35
C ASP A 20 2.71 -10.23 -3.70
N TRP A 21 3.98 -9.83 -3.74
CA TRP A 21 4.68 -9.35 -4.93
C TRP A 21 5.86 -10.23 -5.36
N GLY A 22 5.84 -11.51 -4.98
CA GLY A 22 6.81 -12.51 -5.42
C GLY A 22 8.13 -12.56 -4.63
N GLY A 23 8.19 -11.94 -3.45
CA GLY A 23 9.32 -12.05 -2.52
C GLY A 23 9.21 -13.26 -1.57
N GLU A 24 10.20 -13.37 -0.68
CA GLU A 24 10.29 -14.48 0.28
C GLU A 24 9.28 -14.37 1.44
N PRO A 25 8.75 -15.49 1.95
CA PRO A 25 7.91 -15.50 3.15
C PRO A 25 8.66 -14.90 4.34
N GLY A 26 7.98 -14.09 5.17
CA GLY A 26 8.62 -13.46 6.33
C GLY A 26 9.35 -12.14 6.01
N GLN A 27 9.39 -11.72 4.75
CA GLN A 27 10.04 -10.47 4.35
C GLN A 27 9.03 -9.34 4.09
N ASN A 28 9.51 -8.10 4.16
CA ASN A 28 8.73 -6.88 4.01
C ASN A 28 9.37 -5.94 2.96
N CYS A 29 9.02 -4.66 2.95
CA CYS A 29 9.54 -3.64 2.02
C CYS A 29 10.99 -3.22 2.25
N TYR A 30 11.68 -3.81 3.22
CA TYR A 30 13.08 -3.51 3.48
C TYR A 30 13.96 -3.88 2.27
N ASN A 31 14.83 -2.96 1.86
CA ASN A 31 15.66 -3.04 0.64
C ASN A 31 14.91 -3.11 -0.71
N GLU A 32 13.58 -2.94 -0.72
CA GLU A 32 12.84 -2.77 -1.98
C GLU A 32 13.10 -1.37 -2.55
N THR A 33 13.61 -1.29 -3.78
CA THR A 33 14.03 -0.03 -4.42
C THR A 33 13.35 0.21 -5.77
N THR A 34 12.53 -0.74 -6.21
CA THR A 34 11.79 -0.68 -7.47
C THR A 34 10.33 -0.98 -7.24
N LEU A 35 9.48 -0.41 -8.10
CA LEU A 35 8.06 -0.70 -8.11
C LEU A 35 7.79 -2.15 -8.55
N ILE A 36 6.58 -2.62 -8.27
CA ILE A 36 6.10 -3.90 -8.79
C ILE A 36 5.77 -3.74 -10.27
N GLU A 37 6.47 -4.46 -11.14
CA GLU A 37 6.33 -4.34 -12.60
C GLU A 37 5.20 -5.21 -13.19
N ASP A 38 4.73 -6.22 -12.45
CA ASP A 38 3.64 -7.09 -12.91
C ASP A 38 2.34 -6.29 -13.02
N THR A 39 1.88 -6.04 -14.25
CA THR A 39 0.66 -5.29 -14.54
C THR A 39 -0.62 -6.00 -14.09
N ASN A 40 -0.56 -7.29 -13.78
CA ASN A 40 -1.66 -8.06 -13.24
C ASN A 40 -1.66 -8.11 -11.71
N TYR A 41 -0.65 -7.54 -11.06
CA TYR A 41 -0.55 -7.53 -9.61
C TYR A 41 -1.75 -6.83 -9.01
N TRP A 42 -2.32 -7.46 -8.00
CA TRP A 42 -3.40 -6.91 -7.21
C TRP A 42 -3.16 -7.25 -5.76
N GLY A 43 -2.78 -6.24 -4.96
CA GLY A 43 -2.47 -6.44 -3.56
C GLY A 43 -3.61 -7.15 -2.84
N SER A 44 -3.27 -8.12 -1.98
CA SER A 44 -4.25 -8.96 -1.27
C SER A 44 -5.25 -8.16 -0.42
N ASP A 45 -4.93 -6.90 -0.08
CA ASP A 45 -5.78 -5.97 0.67
C ASP A 45 -6.37 -4.83 -0.16
N CYS A 46 -6.11 -4.76 -1.46
CA CYS A 46 -6.83 -3.86 -2.37
C CYS A 46 -8.22 -4.42 -2.65
N TRP A 47 -9.13 -4.51 -1.66
CA TRP A 47 -10.40 -5.19 -1.92
C TRP A 47 -11.27 -4.43 -2.93
N ARG A 48 -11.50 -5.06 -4.09
CA ARG A 48 -12.36 -4.53 -5.16
C ARG A 48 -13.77 -4.19 -4.66
N SER A 49 -14.30 -5.02 -3.76
CA SER A 49 -15.60 -4.82 -3.13
C SER A 49 -15.68 -3.51 -2.34
N ILE A 50 -14.61 -3.08 -1.67
CA ILE A 50 -14.59 -1.79 -0.97
C ILE A 50 -14.64 -0.65 -1.99
N MET A 51 -13.89 -0.75 -3.08
CA MET A 51 -13.90 0.28 -4.14
C MET A 51 -15.27 0.41 -4.80
N GLU A 52 -15.99 -0.70 -5.00
CA GLU A 52 -17.37 -0.71 -5.49
C GLU A 52 -18.32 0.00 -4.52
N VAL A 53 -18.21 -0.29 -3.22
CA VAL A 53 -19.02 0.37 -2.17
C VAL A 53 -18.74 1.88 -2.14
N ILE A 54 -17.47 2.30 -2.19
CA ILE A 54 -17.10 3.72 -2.23
C ILE A 54 -17.72 4.40 -3.46
N GLY A 55 -17.62 3.77 -4.63
CA GLY A 55 -18.24 4.27 -5.86
C GLY A 55 -19.76 4.42 -5.74
N GLY A 56 -20.44 3.44 -5.15
CA GLY A 56 -21.88 3.49 -4.90
C GLY A 56 -22.30 4.60 -3.94
N VAL A 57 -21.59 4.75 -2.82
CA VAL A 57 -21.86 5.78 -1.80
C VAL A 57 -21.66 7.18 -2.39
N PHE A 58 -20.54 7.42 -3.09
CA PHE A 58 -20.26 8.73 -3.68
C PHE A 58 -21.15 9.04 -4.88
N GLY A 59 -21.50 8.04 -5.69
CA GLY A 59 -22.47 8.19 -6.79
C GLY A 59 -23.88 8.56 -6.31
N GLY A 60 -24.26 8.19 -5.09
CA GLY A 60 -25.54 8.55 -4.48
C GLY A 60 -25.57 9.93 -3.81
N SER A 61 -24.45 10.66 -3.76
CA SER A 61 -24.36 11.95 -3.09
C SER A 61 -25.11 13.05 -3.85
N LYS A 62 -25.84 13.89 -3.13
CA LYS A 62 -26.47 15.11 -3.68
C LYS A 62 -25.45 16.21 -4.01
N VAL A 63 -24.27 16.13 -3.40
CA VAL A 63 -23.15 17.05 -3.64
C VAL A 63 -22.15 16.35 -4.57
N PRO A 64 -21.65 17.01 -5.64
CA PRO A 64 -20.64 16.41 -6.50
C PRO A 64 -19.36 16.08 -5.71
N ILE A 65 -18.98 14.80 -5.73
CA ILE A 65 -17.74 14.28 -5.13
C ILE A 65 -16.90 13.67 -6.25
N THR A 66 -15.65 14.09 -6.34
CA THR A 66 -14.65 13.46 -7.23
C THR A 66 -13.82 12.53 -6.39
N PHE A 67 -13.81 11.24 -6.73
CA PHE A 67 -12.96 10.25 -6.06
C PHE A 67 -11.70 9.99 -6.87
N LEU A 68 -10.56 10.32 -6.28
CA LEU A 68 -9.25 10.01 -6.85
C LEU A 68 -8.83 8.60 -6.40
N ASN A 69 -9.12 7.59 -7.22
CA ASN A 69 -8.76 6.20 -6.92
C ASN A 69 -7.29 5.93 -7.22
N ILE A 70 -6.42 6.19 -6.24
CA ILE A 70 -4.98 5.89 -6.30
C ILE A 70 -4.62 4.54 -5.66
N THR A 71 -5.60 3.76 -5.18
CA THR A 71 -5.34 2.51 -4.43
C THR A 71 -4.48 1.52 -5.19
N GLN A 72 -4.78 1.28 -6.48
CA GLN A 72 -3.97 0.38 -7.30
C GLN A 72 -2.60 0.99 -7.64
N LEU A 73 -2.56 2.29 -7.93
CA LEU A 73 -1.31 2.99 -8.27
C LEU A 73 -0.31 2.97 -7.11
N SER A 74 -0.77 3.24 -5.89
CA SER A 74 0.07 3.19 -4.68
C SER A 74 0.43 1.76 -4.30
N SER A 75 -0.43 0.78 -4.60
CA SER A 75 -0.14 -0.63 -4.34
C SER A 75 1.11 -1.15 -5.07
N TYR A 76 1.45 -0.59 -6.24
CA TYR A 76 2.68 -0.97 -6.95
C TYR A 76 3.96 -0.48 -6.24
N ARG A 77 3.85 0.52 -5.36
CA ARG A 77 4.99 1.27 -4.81
C ARG A 77 5.55 0.66 -3.53
N LYS A 78 5.98 -0.59 -3.59
CA LYS A 78 6.71 -1.28 -2.50
C LYS A 78 8.01 -0.57 -2.12
N ASP A 79 8.59 0.18 -3.06
CA ASP A 79 9.81 0.99 -2.93
C ASP A 79 9.62 2.31 -2.18
N ALA A 80 8.39 2.81 -2.05
CA ALA A 80 8.12 4.16 -1.54
C ALA A 80 7.83 4.20 -0.03
N HIS A 81 8.17 3.13 0.69
CA HIS A 81 7.91 3.01 2.11
C HIS A 81 9.07 3.57 2.95
N THR A 82 8.74 4.14 4.10
CA THR A 82 9.76 4.67 5.04
C THR A 82 10.69 3.59 5.59
N SER A 83 10.30 2.30 5.51
CA SER A 83 11.14 1.17 5.91
C SER A 83 11.71 1.35 7.33
N ILE A 84 13.04 1.32 7.49
CA ILE A 84 13.74 1.55 8.76
C ILE A 84 13.92 3.05 9.12
N TYR A 85 13.73 3.97 8.16
CA TYR A 85 13.95 5.42 8.30
C TYR A 85 12.76 6.12 8.98
N LYS A 86 12.29 5.54 10.09
CA LYS A 86 11.23 6.06 10.95
C LYS A 86 11.52 5.69 12.39
N LYS A 87 10.76 6.25 13.32
CA LYS A 87 10.82 5.83 14.73
C LYS A 87 10.45 4.34 14.85
N GLN A 88 11.37 3.55 15.38
CA GLN A 88 11.13 2.13 15.65
C GLN A 88 10.64 1.92 17.08
N TRP A 89 9.66 1.03 17.24
CA TRP A 89 9.15 0.61 18.55
C TRP A 89 9.89 -0.63 19.08
N ASN A 90 10.46 -1.41 18.16
CA ASN A 90 11.28 -2.57 18.45
C ASN A 90 12.72 -2.29 17.96
N PRO A 91 13.75 -2.91 18.56
CA PRO A 91 15.11 -2.80 18.06
C PRO A 91 15.20 -3.25 16.60
N LEU A 92 16.06 -2.58 15.83
CA LEU A 92 16.43 -3.03 14.49
C LEU A 92 17.22 -4.34 14.58
N THR A 93 17.14 -5.15 13.54
CA THR A 93 18.01 -6.32 13.39
C THR A 93 19.45 -5.87 13.08
N PRO A 94 20.48 -6.69 13.35
CA PRO A 94 21.86 -6.34 13.00
C PRO A 94 22.05 -6.02 11.51
N GLU A 95 21.30 -6.68 10.63
CA GLU A 95 21.30 -6.38 9.19
C GLU A 95 20.77 -4.96 8.91
N GLN A 96 19.68 -4.57 9.59
CA GLN A 96 19.11 -3.23 9.47
C GLN A 96 19.99 -2.13 10.06
N GLU A 97 20.80 -2.43 11.08
CA GLU A 97 21.77 -1.48 11.66
C GLU A 97 23.05 -1.34 10.84
N ALA A 98 23.41 -2.36 10.04
CA ALA A 98 24.63 -2.37 9.23
C ALA A 98 24.54 -1.56 7.92
N ASN A 99 23.36 -0.99 7.63
CA ASN A 99 23.07 -0.19 6.44
C ASN A 99 23.55 1.27 6.54
#